data_AF-A0A2I0WHM8-F1
#
_entry.id   AF-A0A2I0WHM8-F1
#
_cell.length_a   1.000
_cell.length_b   1.000
_cell.length_c   1.000
_cell.angle_alpha   90.00
_cell.angle_beta   90.00
_cell.angle_gamma   90.00
#
_symmetry.space_group_name_H-M   'P 1'
#
loop_
_entity.id
_entity.type
_entity.pdbx_description
1 polymer ?
#
loop_
_entity_poly.entity_id
_entity_poly.type
_entity_poly.pdbx_seq_one_letter_code
_entity_poly.pdbx_strand_id
1 'polypeptide(L)'
;MQSMLFRPNLWQVYSDIEELEVTSNMKNYYFLSISAIVYFIWRSMNDRLFGNCSDSVSAITSKINRAVYLKIHRKKCFQDMLT
;
A
#
# COMPACT_ATOMS: atom_id res chain seq x y z
N MET A 1 8.69 19.93 -3.57
CA MET A 1 7.46 19.18 -3.23
C MET A 1 6.32 19.79 -4.01
N GLN A 2 5.85 19.11 -5.05
CA GLN A 2 4.67 19.53 -5.79
C GLN A 2 3.45 19.24 -4.90
N SER A 3 2.78 20.29 -4.43
CA SER A 3 1.56 20.12 -3.64
C SER A 3 0.47 19.60 -4.57
N MET A 4 -0.04 18.41 -4.29
CA MET A 4 -1.20 17.89 -5.01
C MET A 4 -2.40 18.78 -4.65
N LEU A 5 -2.85 19.59 -5.60
CA LEU A 5 -3.97 20.52 -5.40
C LEU A 5 -5.31 19.78 -5.21
N PHE A 6 -5.37 18.50 -5.57
CA PHE A 6 -6.52 17.61 -5.41
C PHE A 6 -6.10 16.31 -4.73
N ARG A 7 -7.08 15.60 -4.12
CA ARG A 7 -6.84 14.27 -3.55
C ARG A 7 -6.44 13.30 -4.68
N PRO A 8 -5.22 12.74 -4.66
CA PRO A 8 -4.77 11.89 -5.74
C PRO A 8 -5.50 10.54 -5.75
N ASN A 9 -5.70 10.00 -6.95
CA ASN A 9 -6.08 8.61 -7.09
C ASN A 9 -4.84 7.69 -6.94
N LEU A 10 -5.07 6.39 -6.77
CA LEU A 10 -3.99 5.42 -6.54
C LEU A 10 -2.98 5.35 -7.71
N TRP A 11 -3.41 5.63 -8.94
CA TRP A 11 -2.53 5.67 -10.10
C TRP A 11 -1.58 6.87 -10.07
N GLN A 12 -2.09 8.06 -9.71
CA GLN A 12 -1.27 9.25 -9.54
C GLN A 12 -0.23 9.04 -8.44
N VAL A 13 -0.64 8.48 -7.29
CA VAL A 13 0.30 8.13 -6.21
C VAL A 13 1.37 7.15 -6.70
N TYR A 14 0.99 6.15 -7.50
CA TYR A 14 1.94 5.19 -8.06
C TYR A 14 2.99 5.87 -8.95
N SER A 15 2.54 6.73 -9.87
CA SER A 15 3.45 7.47 -10.77
C SER A 15 4.38 8.40 -10.00
N ASP A 16 3.86 9.11 -9.00
CA ASP A 16 4.66 10.03 -8.20
C ASP A 16 5.78 9.32 -7.42
N ILE A 17 5.56 8.06 -6.99
CA ILE A 17 6.60 7.28 -6.30
C ILE A 17 7.85 7.09 -7.17
N GLU A 18 7.66 6.95 -8.49
CA GLU A 18 8.77 6.79 -9.44
C GLU A 18 9.66 8.05 -9.45
N GLU A 19 9.04 9.23 -9.37
CA GLU A 19 9.72 10.54 -9.43
C GLU A 19 10.35 10.97 -8.09
N LEU A 20 10.03 10.31 -6.97
CA LEU A 20 10.58 10.66 -5.66
C LEU A 20 12.11 10.47 -5.60
N GLU A 21 12.84 11.46 -5.10
CA GLU A 21 14.27 11.35 -4.82
C GLU A 21 14.53 10.71 -3.44
N VAL A 22 14.21 9.42 -3.31
CA VAL A 22 14.45 8.62 -2.09
C VAL A 22 15.28 7.37 -2.40
N THR A 23 15.78 6.71 -1.35
CA THR A 23 16.53 5.46 -1.51
C THR A 23 15.71 4.38 -2.23
N SER A 24 16.37 3.48 -2.95
CA SER A 24 15.69 2.36 -3.63
C SER A 24 14.85 1.53 -2.67
N ASN A 25 15.32 1.32 -1.44
CA ASN A 25 14.54 0.62 -0.42
C ASN A 25 13.25 1.39 -0.11
N MET A 26 13.29 2.72 0.06
CA MET A 26 12.09 3.52 0.34
C MET A 26 11.10 3.48 -0.82
N LYS A 27 11.58 3.58 -2.07
CA LYS A 27 10.72 3.39 -3.25
C LYS A 27 10.06 2.02 -3.26
N ASN A 28 10.83 0.96 -3.01
CA ASN A 28 10.31 -0.40 -2.95
C ASN A 28 9.27 -0.58 -1.84
N TYR A 29 9.44 0.09 -0.70
CA TYR A 29 8.46 0.11 0.39
C TYR A 29 7.16 0.80 -0.05
N TYR A 30 7.25 1.95 -0.72
CA TYR A 30 6.08 2.66 -1.24
C TYR A 30 5.35 1.84 -2.31
N PHE A 31 6.09 1.23 -3.25
CA PHE A 31 5.51 0.35 -4.27
C PHE A 31 4.85 -0.89 -3.66
N LEU A 32 5.44 -1.49 -2.63
CA LEU A 32 4.82 -2.58 -1.88
C LEU A 32 3.51 -2.13 -1.22
N SER A 33 3.53 -0.95 -0.59
CA SER A 33 2.39 -0.39 0.13
C SER A 33 1.22 -0.11 -0.81
N ILE A 34 1.45 0.60 -1.91
CA ILE A 34 0.40 0.92 -2.89
C ILE A 34 -0.14 -0.35 -3.55
N SER A 35 0.73 -1.33 -3.85
CA SER A 35 0.32 -2.63 -4.41
C SER A 35 -0.56 -3.42 -3.44
N ALA A 36 -0.22 -3.43 -2.15
CA ALA A 36 -1.04 -4.06 -1.11
C ALA A 36 -2.41 -3.36 -0.99
N ILE A 37 -2.45 -2.03 -1.01
CA ILE A 37 -3.70 -1.25 -0.97
C ILE A 37 -4.60 -1.62 -2.15
N VAL A 38 -4.08 -1.59 -3.38
CA VAL A 38 -4.83 -1.96 -4.60
C VAL A 38 -5.39 -3.38 -4.49
N TYR A 39 -4.55 -4.33 -4.09
CA TYR A 39 -4.95 -5.74 -3.95
C TYR A 39 -6.08 -5.92 -2.92
N PHE A 40 -5.94 -5.38 -1.71
CA PHE A 40 -6.95 -5.58 -0.66
C PHE A 40 -8.26 -4.82 -0.93
N ILE A 41 -8.21 -3.66 -1.59
CA ILE A 41 -9.41 -2.98 -2.06
C ILE A 41 -10.13 -3.85 -3.09
N TRP A 42 -9.42 -4.28 -4.15
CA TRP A 42 -9.96 -5.14 -5.19
C TRP A 42 -10.54 -6.45 -4.62
N ARG A 43 -9.82 -7.08 -3.68
CA ARG A 43 -10.27 -8.30 -3.00
C ARG A 43 -11.56 -8.06 -2.23
N SER A 44 -11.66 -6.97 -1.45
CA SER A 44 -12.87 -6.63 -0.69
C SER A 44 -14.08 -6.37 -1.57
N MET A 45 -13.87 -5.74 -2.74
CA MET A 45 -14.93 -5.49 -3.71
C MET A 45 -15.45 -6.80 -4.31
N ASN A 46 -14.56 -7.74 -4.64
CA ASN A 46 -14.96 -9.05 -5.12
C ASN A 46 -15.63 -9.90 -4.05
N ASP A 47 -15.16 -9.85 -2.81
CA ASP A 47 -15.81 -10.57 -1.70
C ASP A 47 -17.22 -10.05 -1.42
N ARG A 48 -17.45 -8.75 -1.61
CA ARG A 48 -18.80 -8.18 -1.54
C ARG A 48 -19.69 -8.64 -2.70
N LEU A 49 -19.15 -8.73 -3.91
CA LEU A 49 -19.92 -9.10 -5.11
C LEU A 49 -20.22 -10.61 -5.18
N PHE A 50 -19.28 -11.46 -4.78
CA PHE A 50 -19.34 -12.90 -5.02
C PHE A 50 -19.28 -13.75 -3.74
N GLY A 51 -18.82 -13.19 -2.62
CA GLY A 51 -18.59 -13.92 -1.37
C GLY A 51 -19.58 -13.61 -0.25
N ASN A 52 -20.51 -12.67 -0.45
CA ASN A 52 -21.41 -12.14 0.60
C ASN A 52 -20.67 -11.69 1.88
N CYS A 53 -19.40 -11.33 1.76
CA CYS A 53 -18.57 -10.87 2.87
C CYS A 53 -18.28 -9.38 2.70
N SER A 54 -18.56 -8.59 3.73
CA SER A 54 -18.32 -7.15 3.73
C SER A 54 -17.43 -6.80 4.92
N ASP A 55 -16.14 -6.64 4.64
CA ASP A 55 -15.21 -6.07 5.62
C ASP A 55 -15.46 -4.56 5.80
N SER A 56 -15.31 -4.07 7.03
CA SER A 56 -15.23 -2.64 7.28
C SER A 56 -13.93 -2.05 6.71
N VAL A 57 -13.92 -0.73 6.50
CA VAL A 57 -12.69 -0.01 6.11
C VAL A 57 -11.56 -0.25 7.12
N SER A 58 -11.86 -0.28 8.42
CA SER A 58 -10.87 -0.57 9.45
C SER A 58 -10.28 -1.97 9.32
N ALA A 59 -11.10 -2.99 9.04
CA ALA A 59 -10.63 -4.36 8.85
C ALA A 59 -9.73 -4.47 7.61
N ILE A 60 -10.09 -3.82 6.50
CA ILE A 60 -9.26 -3.78 5.28
C ILE A 60 -7.92 -3.11 5.58
N THR A 61 -7.92 -1.96 6.25
CA THR A 61 -6.69 -1.25 6.65
C THR A 61 -5.80 -2.11 7.55
N SER A 62 -6.37 -2.81 8.53
CA SER A 62 -5.61 -3.74 9.38
C SER A 62 -4.98 -4.89 8.58
N LYS A 63 -5.69 -5.43 7.59
CA LYS A 63 -5.16 -6.48 6.70
C LYS A 63 -4.00 -5.97 5.84
N ILE A 64 -4.13 -4.76 5.28
CA ILE A 64 -3.06 -4.09 4.51
C ILE A 64 -1.82 -3.88 5.40
N ASN A 65 -1.97 -3.24 6.55
CA ASN A 65 -0.86 -2.95 7.46
C ASN A 65 -0.14 -4.22 7.90
N ARG A 66 -0.90 -5.28 8.25
CA ARG A 66 -0.33 -6.58 8.60
C ARG A 66 0.46 -7.19 7.45
N ALA A 67 -0.06 -7.15 6.23
CA ALA A 67 0.61 -7.73 5.06
C ALA A 67 1.91 -6.99 4.71
N VAL A 68 1.86 -5.65 4.71
CA VAL A 68 3.04 -4.79 4.47
C VAL A 68 4.10 -5.03 5.54
N TYR A 69 3.72 -4.98 6.82
CA TYR A 69 4.61 -5.24 7.95
C TYR A 69 5.30 -6.60 7.85
N LEU A 70 4.54 -7.68 7.60
CA LEU A 70 5.11 -9.02 7.49
C LEU A 70 6.08 -9.17 6.30
N LYS A 71 5.86 -8.44 5.20
CA LYS A 71 6.76 -8.47 4.05
C LYS A 71 8.07 -7.74 4.29
N ILE A 72 8.03 -6.65 5.05
CA ILE A 72 9.19 -5.83 5.41
C ILE A 72 10.00 -6.53 6.49
N HIS A 73 9.35 -6.97 7.56
CA HIS A 73 10.01 -7.64 8.69
C HIS A 73 10.78 -8.91 8.26
N ARG A 74 10.31 -9.60 7.22
CA ARG A 74 11.01 -10.80 6.70
C ARG A 74 12.21 -10.48 5.80
N LYS A 75 12.39 -9.24 5.36
CA LYS A 75 13.44 -8.86 4.42
C LYS A 75 14.51 -8.02 5.11
N LYS A 76 15.76 -8.51 5.12
CA LYS A 76 16.92 -7.81 5.70
C LYS A 76 17.05 -6.36 5.23
N CYS A 77 16.80 -6.09 3.95
CA CYS A 77 16.95 -4.74 3.37
C CYS A 77 15.97 -3.68 3.88
N PHE A 78 14.96 -4.05 4.67
CA PHE A 78 13.98 -3.12 5.23
C PHE A 78 14.04 -3.03 6.77
N GLN A 79 15.03 -3.66 7.41
CA GLN A 79 15.12 -3.61 8.88
C GLN A 79 15.41 -2.20 9.40
N ASP A 80 16.16 -1.39 8.63
CA ASP A 80 16.46 0.00 8.96
C ASP A 80 15.22 0.93 8.94
N MET A 81 14.09 0.45 8.43
CA MET A 81 12.80 1.19 8.43
C MET A 81 11.87 0.79 9.57
N LEU A 82 12.26 -0.20 10.38
CA LEU A 82 11.46 -0.72 11.51
C LEU A 82 11.95 -0.18 12.87
N THR A 83 13.07 0.53 12.89
CA THR A 83 13.60 1.32 14.02
C THR A 83 13.04 2.73 14.01
#